data_AF-E2AWE4-F1
#
_entry.id   AF-E2AWE4-F1
#
_cell.length_a   1.000
_cell.length_b   1.000
_cell.length_c   1.000
_cell.angle_alpha   90.00
_cell.angle_beta   90.00
_cell.angle_gamma   90.00
#
_symmetry.space_group_name_H-M   'P 1'
#
loop_
_entity.id
_entity.type
_entity.pdbx_description
1 polymer ?
#
loop_
_entity_poly.entity_id
_entity_poly.type
_entity_poly.pdbx_seq_one_letter_code
_entity_poly.pdbx_strand_id
1 'polypeptide(L)' 'AEWKCASGECLPENQRCDGIMQCSDGSDEDQC' A
#
# COMPACT_ATOMS: atom_id res chain seq x y z
N ALA A 1 -1.79 1.73 -12.54
CA ALA A 1 -2.06 3.05 -11.97
C ALA A 1 -1.33 3.13 -10.62
N GLU A 2 -1.54 4.21 -9.86
CA GLU A 2 -0.96 4.41 -8.53
C GLU A 2 -2.07 4.37 -7.48
N TRP A 3 -1.78 3.78 -6.33
CA TRP A 3 -2.65 3.69 -5.18
C TRP A 3 -2.04 4.48 -4.02
N LYS A 4 -2.89 5.07 -3.18
CA LYS A 4 -2.45 5.94 -2.09
C LYS A 4 -2.72 5.29 -0.74
N CYS A 5 -1.65 5.10 0.04
CA CYS A 5 -1.68 4.69 1.43
C CYS A 5 -2.55 5.60 2.28
N ALA A 6 -3.04 5.08 3.40
CA ALA A 6 -3.71 5.89 4.41
C ALA A 6 -2.74 6.89 5.07
N SER A 7 -1.45 6.57 5.15
CA SER A 7 -0.37 7.51 5.51
C SER A 7 -0.23 8.69 4.55
N GLY A 8 -0.72 8.55 3.31
CA GLY A 8 -0.59 9.53 2.23
C GLY A 8 0.53 9.25 1.24
N GLU A 9 1.30 8.18 1.42
CA GLU A 9 2.30 7.69 0.45
C GLU A 9 1.61 7.18 -0.83
N CYS A 10 2.24 7.37 -1.98
CA CYS A 10 1.75 6.79 -3.25
C CYS A 10 2.62 5.59 -3.62
N LEU A 11 1.98 4.45 -3.84
CA LEU A 11 2.59 3.20 -4.26
C LEU A 11 2.01 2.78 -5.61
N PRO A 12 2.76 2.03 -6.42
CA PRO A 12 2.17 1.44 -7.61
C PRO A 12 1.16 0.37 -7.20
N GLU A 13 0.07 0.20 -7.96
CA GLU A 13 -1.02 -0.74 -7.60
C GLU A 13 -0.56 -2.19 -7.44
N ASN A 14 0.54 -2.59 -8.09
CA ASN A 14 1.10 -3.93 -7.97
C ASN A 14 1.81 -4.18 -6.62
N GLN A 15 1.99 -3.14 -5.81
CA GLN A 15 2.56 -3.22 -4.46
C GLN A 15 1.49 -3.28 -3.38
N ARG A 16 0.21 -3.22 -3.74
CA ARG A 16 -0.89 -3.41 -2.79
C ARG A 16 -1.17 -4.91 -2.64
N CYS A 17 -1.25 -5.40 -1.41
CA CYS A 17 -1.46 -6.80 -1.07
C CYS A 17 -0.40 -7.76 -1.66
N ASP A 18 0.85 -7.32 -1.75
CA ASP A 18 1.96 -8.16 -2.22
C ASP A 18 2.59 -8.98 -1.08
N GLY A 19 2.10 -8.83 0.15
CA GLY A 19 2.64 -9.47 1.35
C GLY A 19 3.86 -8.76 1.91
N ILE A 20 4.19 -7.57 1.39
CA ILE A 20 5.29 -6.73 1.84
C ILE A 20 4.69 -5.41 2.27
N MET A 21 5.00 -4.97 3.49
CA MET A 21 4.54 -3.67 4.00
C MET A 21 5.32 -2.55 3.32
N GLN A 22 4.67 -1.86 2.39
CA GLN A 22 5.21 -0.74 1.63
C GLN A 22 4.76 0.61 2.16
N CYS A 23 3.53 0.70 2.67
CA CYS A 23 3.09 1.88 3.40
C CYS A 23 3.73 1.90 4.78
N SER A 24 4.13 3.09 5.25
CA SER A 24 4.62 3.28 6.61
C SER A 24 3.58 2.93 7.68
N ASP A 25 2.29 2.96 7.32
CA ASP A 25 1.17 2.55 8.18
C ASP A 25 0.68 1.11 7.90
N GLY A 26 1.22 0.45 6.88
CA GLY A 26 0.84 -0.90 6.45
C GLY A 26 -0.54 -1.03 5.80
N SER A 27 -1.21 0.08 5.46
CA SER A 27 -2.52 0.04 4.79
C SER A 27 -2.53 -0.60 3.40
N ASP A 28 -1.38 -0.74 2.76
CA ASP A 28 -1.27 -1.51 1.52
C ASP A 28 -1.53 -3.01 1.74
N GLU A 29 -1.30 -3.51 2.96
CA GLU A 29 -1.50 -4.89 3.39
C GLU A 29 -2.65 -5.06 4.40
N ASP A 30 -3.23 -3.96 4.89
CA ASP A 30 -4.37 -3.98 5.79
C ASP A 30 -5.67 -4.17 4.99
N GLN A 31 -6.35 -5.30 5.21
CA GLN A 31 -7.58 -5.71 4.52
C GLN A 31 -7.45 -5.92 3.00
N CYS A 32 -6.53 -6.82 2.64
CA CYS A 32 -6.77 -7.71 1.50
C CYS A 32 -7.67 -8.89 1.91
#